data_AF-A0AAD7WL00-F1
#
_entry.id   AF-A0AAD7WL00-F1
#
_cell.length_a   1.000
_cell.length_b   1.000
_cell.length_c   1.000
_cell.angle_alpha   90.00
_cell.angle_beta   90.00
_cell.angle_gamma   90.00
#
_symmetry.space_group_name_H-M   'P 1'
#
loop_
_entity.id
_entity.type
_entity.pdbx_description
1 polymer ?
#
loop_
_entity_poly.entity_id
_entity_poly.type
_entity_poly.pdbx_seq_one_letter_code
_entity_poly.pdbx_strand_id
1 'polypeptide(L)'
;MNPESLDSSIQSALSALYPPFEATAPTVISQLFRVIEERYQGDALQCLLDFLIPAKHILESVQQAACAVYSDVLFRCEGWPLCLRERVVIQLASINPLLLRPGDFYLQVAPFADQAARIVLKSLLEEHREVEETPVPETSYPCIFTEAWLSDVNRGRHGTPLRRCLLSTDQGVVKVPWAQVANPEFVNKPKAMAAAPPS
;
A
#
# COMPACT_ATOMS: atom_id res chain seq x y z
N MET A 1 -26.25 15.04 -1.00
CA MET A 1 -25.60 14.14 -0.01
C MET A 1 -25.38 14.95 1.26
N ASN A 2 -25.70 14.43 2.45
CA ASN A 2 -25.49 15.15 3.72
C ASN A 2 -24.01 14.99 4.15
N PRO A 3 -23.29 16.01 4.64
CA PRO A 3 -21.91 15.85 5.14
C PRO A 3 -21.71 14.64 6.06
N GLU A 4 -22.63 14.36 6.97
CA GLU A 4 -22.56 13.17 7.85
C GLU A 4 -22.59 11.84 7.07
N SER A 5 -23.31 11.79 5.95
CA SER A 5 -23.32 10.60 5.07
C SER A 5 -22.03 10.45 4.26
N LEU A 6 -21.37 11.56 3.95
CA LEU A 6 -20.07 11.56 3.26
C LEU A 6 -18.98 11.06 4.19
N ASP A 7 -18.91 11.59 5.41
CA ASP A 7 -17.94 11.17 6.43
C ASP A 7 -18.10 9.67 6.75
N SER A 8 -19.34 9.20 6.90
CA SER A 8 -19.62 7.78 7.11
C SER A 8 -19.13 6.91 5.94
N SER A 9 -19.31 7.38 4.70
CA SER A 9 -18.85 6.66 3.50
C SER A 9 -17.32 6.57 3.43
N ILE A 10 -16.63 7.67 3.75
CA ILE A 10 -15.17 7.72 3.80
C ILE A 10 -14.63 6.79 4.89
N GLN A 11 -15.16 6.90 6.11
CA GLN A 11 -14.75 6.06 7.25
C GLN A 11 -14.97 4.57 6.95
N SER A 12 -16.12 4.23 6.34
CA SER A 12 -16.43 2.86 5.91
C SER A 12 -15.47 2.34 4.83
N ALA A 13 -15.08 3.19 3.87
CA ALA A 13 -14.11 2.81 2.85
C ALA A 13 -12.71 2.57 3.45
N LEU A 14 -12.25 3.47 4.32
CA LEU A 14 -10.92 3.37 4.93
C LEU A 14 -10.82 2.21 5.92
N SER A 15 -11.85 1.98 6.75
CA SER A 15 -11.84 0.90 7.73
C SER A 15 -11.87 -0.49 7.10
N ALA A 16 -12.55 -0.64 5.96
CA ALA A 16 -12.53 -1.88 5.19
C ALA A 16 -11.15 -2.20 4.60
N LEU A 17 -10.39 -1.16 4.19
CA LEU A 17 -9.09 -1.33 3.54
C LEU A 17 -7.93 -1.49 4.53
N TYR A 18 -7.98 -0.80 5.67
CA TYR A 18 -6.82 -0.65 6.56
C TYR A 18 -7.05 -1.14 8.00
N PRO A 19 -7.43 -2.41 8.26
CA PRO A 19 -7.61 -2.89 9.63
C PRO A 19 -6.28 -3.21 10.35
N PRO A 20 -6.19 -3.13 11.69
CA PRO A 20 -7.20 -2.58 12.61
C PRO A 20 -7.31 -1.06 12.44
N PHE A 21 -8.53 -0.59 12.20
CA PHE A 21 -8.73 0.81 11.83
C PHE A 21 -8.45 1.76 12.99
N GLU A 22 -8.62 1.33 14.23
CA GLU A 22 -8.30 2.10 15.44
C GLU A 22 -6.82 2.50 15.47
N ALA A 23 -5.93 1.67 14.92
CA ALA A 23 -4.50 1.94 14.89
C ALA A 23 -4.05 2.71 13.64
N THR A 24 -4.70 2.47 12.49
CA THR A 24 -4.28 3.02 11.18
C THR A 24 -5.00 4.32 10.83
N ALA A 25 -6.18 4.58 11.41
CA ALA A 25 -7.03 5.74 11.14
C ALA A 25 -6.26 7.07 11.18
N PRO A 26 -5.45 7.40 12.21
CA PRO A 26 -4.72 8.66 12.24
C PRO A 26 -3.84 8.87 11.01
N THR A 27 -3.20 7.79 10.54
CA THR A 27 -2.33 7.82 9.37
C THR A 27 -3.12 7.96 8.07
N VAL A 28 -4.11 7.10 7.83
CA VAL A 28 -4.82 7.07 6.53
C VAL A 28 -5.75 8.27 6.37
N ILE A 29 -6.38 8.75 7.45
CA ILE A 29 -7.19 9.97 7.43
C ILE A 29 -6.32 11.18 7.14
N SER A 30 -5.15 11.30 7.78
CA SER A 30 -4.20 12.38 7.49
C SER A 30 -3.74 12.37 6.02
N GLN A 31 -3.46 11.18 5.47
CA GLN A 31 -3.12 11.06 4.05
C GLN A 31 -4.29 11.45 3.14
N LEU A 32 -5.51 11.00 3.44
CA LEU A 32 -6.67 11.35 2.64
C LEU A 32 -6.95 12.87 2.67
N PHE A 33 -6.84 13.52 3.83
CA PHE A 33 -6.95 14.98 3.90
C PHE A 33 -5.94 15.67 2.99
N ARG A 34 -4.69 15.21 2.96
CA ARG A 34 -3.70 15.75 2.03
C ARG A 34 -4.10 15.55 0.57
N VAL A 35 -4.69 14.41 0.21
CA VAL A 35 -5.21 14.21 -1.15
C VAL A 35 -6.35 15.17 -1.47
N ILE A 36 -7.30 15.35 -0.55
CA ILE A 36 -8.43 16.27 -0.70
C ILE A 36 -7.93 17.70 -0.94
N GLU A 37 -7.00 18.17 -0.11
CA GLU A 37 -6.44 19.53 -0.22
C GLU A 37 -5.57 19.70 -1.47
N GLU A 38 -4.59 18.81 -1.68
CA GLU A 38 -3.57 18.95 -2.73
C GLU A 38 -4.12 18.67 -4.14
N ARG A 39 -5.12 17.79 -4.29
CA ARG A 39 -5.61 17.32 -5.60
C ARG A 39 -7.04 17.69 -5.92
N TYR A 40 -7.90 17.81 -4.90
CA TYR A 40 -9.32 18.10 -5.07
C TYR A 40 -9.71 19.48 -4.53
N GLN A 41 -8.74 20.31 -4.15
CA GLN A 41 -8.96 21.70 -3.71
C GLN A 41 -10.00 21.82 -2.58
N GLY A 42 -10.02 20.84 -1.67
CA GLY A 42 -10.97 20.78 -0.57
C GLY A 42 -12.27 20.04 -0.88
N ASP A 43 -12.51 19.60 -2.12
CA ASP A 43 -13.73 18.86 -2.49
C ASP A 43 -13.64 17.38 -2.10
N ALA A 44 -14.12 17.08 -0.90
CA ALA A 44 -14.15 15.73 -0.35
C ALA A 44 -15.12 14.80 -1.10
N LEU A 45 -16.21 15.31 -1.67
CA LEU A 45 -17.17 14.50 -2.42
C LEU A 45 -16.55 14.06 -3.75
N GLN A 46 -15.91 14.99 -4.45
CA GLN A 46 -15.19 14.68 -5.67
C GLN A 46 -14.02 13.72 -5.40
N CYS A 47 -13.26 13.93 -4.32
CA CYS A 47 -12.20 13.00 -3.92
C CYS A 47 -12.74 11.58 -3.64
N LEU A 48 -13.89 11.46 -2.99
CA LEU A 48 -14.54 10.16 -2.75
C LEU A 48 -14.88 9.47 -4.07
N LEU A 49 -15.57 10.17 -4.98
CA LEU A 49 -16.07 9.61 -6.23
C LEU A 49 -14.96 9.30 -7.22
N ASP A 50 -14.04 10.25 -7.43
CA ASP A 50 -13.08 10.18 -8.52
C ASP A 50 -11.79 9.44 -8.11
N PHE A 51 -11.53 9.26 -6.81
CA PHE A 51 -10.33 8.57 -6.32
C PHE A 51 -10.59 7.48 -5.29
N LEU A 52 -11.26 7.77 -4.17
CA LEU A 52 -11.29 6.82 -3.05
C LEU A 52 -12.09 5.55 -3.40
N ILE A 53 -13.20 5.68 -4.12
CA ILE A 53 -13.98 4.53 -4.61
C ILE A 53 -13.16 3.68 -5.61
N PRO A 54 -12.57 4.26 -6.69
CA PRO A 54 -11.68 3.51 -7.58
C PRO A 54 -10.48 2.87 -6.86
N ALA A 55 -9.85 3.61 -5.94
CA ALA A 55 -8.72 3.13 -5.15
C ALA A 55 -9.14 1.93 -4.29
N LYS A 56 -10.29 2.00 -3.63
CA LYS A 56 -10.85 0.90 -2.84
C LYS A 56 -10.98 -0.37 -3.68
N HIS A 57 -11.57 -0.29 -4.87
CA HIS A 57 -11.74 -1.46 -5.74
C HIS A 57 -10.41 -2.12 -6.12
N ILE A 58 -9.40 -1.32 -6.47
CA ILE A 58 -8.06 -1.84 -6.81
C ILE A 58 -7.42 -2.51 -5.58
N LEU A 59 -7.47 -1.85 -4.43
CA LEU A 59 -6.84 -2.35 -3.21
C LEU A 59 -7.53 -3.61 -2.68
N GLU A 60 -8.86 -3.70 -2.77
CA GLU A 60 -9.61 -4.92 -2.47
C GLU A 60 -9.22 -6.07 -3.40
N SER A 61 -9.08 -5.81 -4.70
CA SER A 61 -8.64 -6.83 -5.68
C SER A 61 -7.23 -7.34 -5.38
N VAL A 62 -6.30 -6.43 -5.06
CA VAL A 62 -4.93 -6.77 -4.64
C VAL A 62 -4.94 -7.60 -3.36
N GLN A 63 -5.71 -7.19 -2.35
CA GLN A 63 -5.84 -7.92 -1.10
C GLN A 63 -6.40 -9.33 -1.32
N GLN A 64 -7.48 -9.45 -2.09
CA GLN A 64 -8.09 -10.75 -2.42
C GLN A 64 -7.09 -11.68 -3.10
N ALA A 65 -6.37 -11.20 -4.11
CA ALA A 65 -5.39 -11.99 -4.83
C ALA A 65 -4.21 -12.42 -3.93
N ALA A 66 -3.68 -11.50 -3.13
CA ALA A 66 -2.59 -11.78 -2.21
C ALA A 66 -2.99 -12.78 -1.10
N CYS A 67 -4.22 -12.68 -0.59
CA CYS A 67 -4.73 -13.56 0.47
C CYS A 67 -5.21 -14.93 -0.03
N ALA A 68 -5.57 -15.08 -1.31
CA ALA A 68 -6.14 -16.30 -1.86
C ALA A 68 -5.26 -17.55 -1.66
N VAL A 69 -3.94 -17.39 -1.68
CA VAL A 69 -2.98 -18.49 -1.47
C VAL A 69 -2.89 -18.95 -0.01
N TYR A 70 -3.53 -18.24 0.92
CA TYR A 70 -3.47 -18.47 2.37
C TYR A 70 -4.87 -18.75 2.98
N SER A 71 -5.81 -19.28 2.20
CA SER A 71 -7.21 -19.48 2.62
C SER A 71 -7.41 -20.28 3.91
N ASP A 72 -6.44 -21.15 4.25
CA ASP A 72 -6.56 -22.10 5.37
C ASP A 72 -5.79 -21.68 6.63
N VAL A 73 -5.28 -20.45 6.68
CA VAL A 73 -4.46 -19.95 7.79
C VAL A 73 -4.92 -18.59 8.30
N LEU A 74 -4.81 -18.39 9.60
CA LEU A 74 -5.16 -17.13 10.24
C LEU A 74 -3.95 -16.19 10.23
N PHE A 75 -4.10 -15.05 9.56
CA PHE A 75 -3.12 -13.97 9.59
C PHE A 75 -2.95 -13.43 11.00
N ARG A 76 -1.71 -13.11 11.37
CA ARG A 76 -1.38 -12.38 12.59
C ARG A 76 -1.68 -10.88 12.45
N CYS A 77 -1.59 -10.38 11.23
CA CYS A 77 -1.95 -9.00 10.87
C CYS A 77 -3.18 -9.04 9.96
N GLU A 78 -4.34 -8.67 10.49
CA GLU A 78 -5.62 -8.74 9.75
C GLU A 78 -5.67 -7.83 8.52
N GLY A 79 -4.93 -6.71 8.53
CA GLY A 79 -4.85 -5.81 7.38
C GLY A 79 -3.85 -6.20 6.32
N TRP A 80 -3.16 -7.34 6.45
CA TRP A 80 -2.25 -7.76 5.39
C TRP A 80 -3.04 -7.96 4.07
N PRO A 81 -2.52 -7.48 2.92
CA PRO A 81 -1.20 -6.88 2.73
C PRO A 81 -1.16 -5.34 2.79
N LEU A 82 -2.29 -4.67 3.00
CA LEU A 82 -2.42 -3.21 2.98
C LEU A 82 -1.92 -2.54 4.27
N CYS A 83 -1.95 -3.28 5.39
CA CYS A 83 -1.42 -2.89 6.69
C CYS A 83 -0.61 -4.01 7.34
N LEU A 84 0.39 -3.61 8.12
CA LEU A 84 1.08 -4.46 9.10
C LEU A 84 0.87 -3.86 10.49
N ARG A 85 -0.18 -4.30 11.19
CA ARG A 85 -0.63 -3.71 12.46
C ARG A 85 -0.95 -2.22 12.26
N GLU A 86 -0.24 -1.31 12.92
CA GLU A 86 -0.38 0.14 12.79
C GLU A 86 0.22 0.73 11.50
N ARG A 87 0.94 -0.06 10.71
CA ARG A 87 1.76 0.43 9.58
C ARG A 87 1.01 0.32 8.27
N VAL A 88 0.75 1.45 7.64
CA VAL A 88 0.14 1.55 6.31
C VAL A 88 1.17 1.20 5.24
N VAL A 89 0.88 0.19 4.42
CA VAL A 89 1.79 -0.32 3.39
C VAL A 89 1.61 0.37 2.05
N ILE A 90 0.36 0.42 1.56
CA ILE A 90 0.03 1.20 0.37
C ILE A 90 -0.50 2.57 0.81
N GLN A 91 0.20 3.63 0.41
CA GLN A 91 -0.13 4.99 0.82
C GLN A 91 -1.26 5.58 -0.03
N LEU A 92 -2.09 6.43 0.55
CA LEU A 92 -3.04 7.29 -0.19
C LEU A 92 -2.37 8.58 -0.66
N ALA A 93 -1.38 9.08 0.08
CA ALA A 93 -0.65 10.32 -0.23
C ALA A 93 0.86 10.09 -0.36
N SER A 94 1.55 11.04 -1.02
CA SER A 94 3.00 10.95 -1.18
C SER A 94 3.73 11.09 0.16
N ILE A 95 4.72 10.24 0.40
CA ILE A 95 5.66 10.36 1.53
C ILE A 95 6.68 11.46 1.22
N ASN A 96 7.14 12.18 2.26
CA ASN A 96 8.20 13.18 2.13
C ASN A 96 9.44 12.59 1.40
N PRO A 97 9.80 13.12 0.22
CA PRO A 97 10.95 12.68 -0.57
C PRO A 97 12.27 12.61 0.19
N LEU A 98 12.48 13.48 1.18
CA LEU A 98 13.72 13.54 1.97
C LEU A 98 13.96 12.29 2.83
N LEU A 99 12.94 11.48 3.04
CA LEU A 99 13.03 10.23 3.81
C LEU A 99 13.50 9.04 2.94
N LEU A 100 13.37 9.14 1.62
CA LEU A 100 13.85 8.14 0.69
C LEU A 100 15.36 8.16 0.58
N ARG A 101 15.97 6.97 0.56
CA ARG A 101 17.39 6.76 0.25
C ARG A 101 17.50 5.78 -0.91
N PRO A 102 18.67 5.70 -1.58
CA PRO A 102 18.89 4.65 -2.58
C PRO A 102 18.57 3.25 -2.03
N GLY A 103 17.84 2.46 -2.81
CA GLY A 103 17.32 1.14 -2.41
C GLY A 103 16.04 1.15 -1.57
N ASP A 104 15.53 2.33 -1.19
CA ASP A 104 14.23 2.48 -0.55
C ASP A 104 13.13 2.79 -1.58
N PHE A 105 11.90 2.34 -1.32
CA PHE A 105 10.73 2.66 -2.13
C PHE A 105 9.45 2.72 -1.27
N TYR A 106 8.33 3.15 -1.84
CA TYR A 106 6.99 2.90 -1.29
C TYR A 106 5.98 2.68 -2.41
N LEU A 107 4.88 2.03 -2.06
CA LEU A 107 3.72 1.88 -2.93
C LEU A 107 2.68 2.93 -2.56
N GLN A 108 2.09 3.57 -3.57
CA GLN A 108 1.02 4.53 -3.40
C GLN A 108 -0.11 4.20 -4.37
N VAL A 109 -1.36 4.25 -3.92
CA VAL A 109 -2.50 4.36 -4.82
C VAL A 109 -2.73 5.84 -5.13
N ALA A 110 -2.75 6.20 -6.40
CA ALA A 110 -2.84 7.58 -6.87
C ALA A 110 -4.00 7.75 -7.84
N PRO A 111 -4.66 8.92 -7.87
CA PRO A 111 -5.63 9.25 -8.92
C PRO A 111 -4.97 9.13 -10.31
N PHE A 112 -5.69 8.58 -11.26
CA PHE A 112 -5.24 8.39 -12.64
C PHE A 112 -6.41 8.61 -13.59
N ALA A 113 -6.23 9.48 -14.60
CA ALA A 113 -7.31 9.89 -15.49
C ALA A 113 -8.54 10.40 -14.72
N ASP A 114 -9.69 10.48 -15.41
CA ASP A 114 -10.96 10.82 -14.79
C ASP A 114 -11.56 9.55 -14.15
N GLN A 115 -11.98 9.67 -12.89
CA GLN A 115 -12.64 8.59 -12.13
C GLN A 115 -11.90 7.25 -12.08
N ALA A 116 -10.56 7.28 -12.07
CA ALA A 116 -9.75 6.08 -11.93
C ALA A 116 -8.58 6.29 -10.97
N ALA A 117 -8.02 5.17 -10.53
CA ALA A 117 -6.84 5.13 -9.68
C ALA A 117 -5.85 4.11 -10.23
N ARG A 118 -4.59 4.20 -9.81
CA ARG A 118 -3.56 3.21 -10.13
C ARG A 118 -2.58 3.07 -8.99
N ILE A 119 -1.90 1.94 -8.91
CA ILE A 119 -0.78 1.77 -8.00
C ILE A 119 0.50 2.25 -8.68
N VAL A 120 1.28 3.05 -7.97
CA VAL A 120 2.60 3.51 -8.39
C VAL A 120 3.65 3.11 -7.37
N LEU A 121 4.82 2.71 -7.85
CA LEU A 121 6.02 2.56 -7.05
C LEU A 121 6.79 3.88 -7.10
N LYS A 122 7.16 4.40 -5.92
CA LYS A 122 7.97 5.61 -5.80
C LYS A 122 9.30 5.29 -5.15
N SER A 123 10.38 5.73 -5.79
CA SER A 123 11.75 5.47 -5.33
C SER A 123 12.67 6.64 -5.69
N LEU A 124 13.85 6.71 -5.08
CA LEU A 124 14.82 7.76 -5.38
C LEU A 124 15.67 7.37 -6.59
N LEU A 125 15.72 8.23 -7.61
CA LEU A 125 16.67 8.10 -8.73
C LEU A 125 18.04 8.58 -8.25
N GLU A 126 19.03 7.70 -8.27
CA GLU A 126 20.37 7.99 -7.73
C GLU A 126 21.08 9.15 -8.42
N GLU A 127 20.92 9.24 -9.74
CA GLU A 127 21.64 10.20 -10.59
C GLU A 127 21.23 11.65 -10.28
N HIS A 128 19.96 11.89 -9.98
CA HIS A 128 19.39 13.24 -9.87
C HIS A 128 18.83 13.55 -8.47
N ARG A 129 18.79 12.56 -7.56
CA ARG A 129 18.11 12.64 -6.26
C ARG A 129 16.65 13.09 -6.35
N GLU A 130 16.01 12.80 -7.48
CA GLU A 130 14.59 13.04 -7.70
C GLU A 130 13.79 11.77 -7.38
N VAL A 131 12.52 11.95 -7.04
CA VAL A 131 11.62 10.81 -6.83
C VAL A 131 11.07 10.37 -8.17
N GLU A 132 11.43 9.16 -8.57
CA GLU A 132 10.88 8.49 -9.73
C GLU A 132 9.54 7.84 -9.36
N GLU A 133 8.51 8.08 -10.18
CA GLU A 133 7.21 7.41 -10.09
C GLU A 133 7.09 6.40 -11.24
N THR A 134 7.05 5.11 -10.90
CA THR A 134 6.86 4.02 -11.86
C THR A 134 5.45 3.43 -11.70
N PRO A 135 4.56 3.56 -12.70
CA PRO A 135 3.26 2.89 -12.66
C PRO A 135 3.42 1.38 -12.57
N VAL A 136 2.68 0.74 -11.67
CA VAL A 136 2.61 -0.73 -11.59
C VAL A 136 1.54 -1.20 -12.58
N PRO A 137 1.88 -2.07 -13.55
CA PRO A 137 0.89 -2.62 -14.47
C PRO A 137 -0.19 -3.39 -13.72
N GLU A 138 -1.46 -3.25 -14.12
CA GLU A 138 -2.59 -3.95 -13.49
C GLU A 138 -2.42 -5.47 -13.51
N THR A 139 -1.77 -6.01 -14.55
CA THR A 139 -1.44 -7.45 -14.64
C THR A 139 -0.50 -7.93 -13.53
N SER A 140 0.21 -7.01 -12.87
CA SER A 140 1.09 -7.32 -11.73
C SER A 140 0.37 -7.23 -10.39
N TYR A 141 -0.84 -6.66 -10.31
CA TYR A 141 -1.59 -6.48 -9.06
C TYR A 141 -1.74 -7.78 -8.24
N PRO A 142 -2.03 -8.95 -8.86
CA PRO A 142 -2.15 -10.20 -8.13
C PRO A 142 -0.86 -10.70 -7.46
N CYS A 143 0.30 -10.22 -7.90
CA CYS A 143 1.60 -10.69 -7.41
C CYS A 143 2.46 -9.60 -6.77
N ILE A 144 1.95 -8.36 -6.60
CA ILE A 144 2.69 -7.24 -5.98
C ILE A 144 3.37 -7.73 -4.71
N PHE A 145 2.61 -8.33 -3.79
CA PHE A 145 3.08 -8.79 -2.49
C PHE A 145 3.83 -10.13 -2.55
N THR A 146 4.87 -10.19 -3.39
CA THR A 146 5.80 -11.31 -3.48
C THR A 146 7.24 -10.82 -3.61
N GLU A 147 8.21 -11.64 -3.19
CA GLU A 147 9.62 -11.34 -3.43
C GLU A 147 9.98 -11.39 -4.92
N ALA A 148 9.31 -12.27 -5.68
CA ALA A 148 9.47 -12.40 -7.12
C ALA A 148 9.12 -11.08 -7.85
N TRP A 149 8.02 -10.44 -7.47
CA TRP A 149 7.63 -9.16 -8.06
C TRP A 149 8.69 -8.08 -7.87
N LEU A 150 9.27 -7.93 -6.66
CA LEU A 150 10.34 -6.94 -6.45
C LEU A 150 11.62 -7.30 -7.20
N SER A 151 11.93 -8.60 -7.33
CA SER A 151 13.05 -9.08 -8.15
C SER A 151 12.88 -8.69 -9.62
N ASP A 152 11.67 -8.85 -10.17
CA ASP A 152 11.36 -8.47 -11.55
C ASP A 152 11.39 -6.95 -11.75
N VAL A 153 10.87 -6.18 -10.80
CA VAL A 153 11.01 -4.71 -10.80
C VAL A 153 12.49 -4.32 -10.82
N ASN A 154 13.33 -4.95 -10.01
CA ASN A 154 14.77 -4.65 -9.96
C ASN A 154 15.54 -5.05 -11.23
N ARG A 155 15.07 -6.04 -11.99
CA ARG A 155 15.75 -6.51 -13.21
C ARG A 155 15.88 -5.42 -14.28
N GLY A 156 14.91 -4.51 -14.34
CA GLY A 156 14.89 -3.39 -15.28
C GLY A 156 15.51 -2.09 -14.75
N ARG A 157 16.05 -2.09 -13.53
CA ARG A 157 16.51 -0.85 -12.87
C ARG A 157 18.04 -0.70 -12.97
N HIS A 158 18.46 0.55 -13.15
CA HIS A 158 19.86 0.95 -12.99
C HIS A 158 20.08 1.48 -11.55
N GLY A 159 21.28 1.27 -10.99
CA GLY A 159 21.64 1.72 -9.64
C GLY A 159 21.35 0.72 -8.52
N THR A 160 21.22 1.20 -7.27
CA THR A 160 20.97 0.33 -6.11
C THR A 160 19.59 -0.34 -6.21
N PRO A 161 19.54 -1.69 -6.12
CA PRO A 161 18.27 -2.41 -6.16
C PRO A 161 17.39 -2.05 -4.96
N LEU A 162 16.09 -1.96 -5.20
CA LEU A 162 15.07 -1.73 -4.19
C LEU A 162 15.01 -2.91 -3.22
N ARG A 163 14.98 -2.62 -1.92
CA ARG A 163 15.03 -3.63 -0.84
C ARG A 163 14.13 -3.32 0.35
N ARG A 164 13.89 -2.04 0.65
CA ARG A 164 13.10 -1.62 1.82
C ARG A 164 11.91 -0.77 1.39
N CYS A 165 10.74 -1.14 1.88
CA CYS A 165 9.52 -0.36 1.70
C CYS A 165 9.36 0.62 2.87
N LEU A 166 9.02 1.87 2.56
CA LEU A 166 8.62 2.88 3.54
C LEU A 166 7.14 2.68 3.85
N LEU A 167 6.84 2.46 5.12
CA LEU A 167 5.49 2.34 5.66
C LEU A 167 5.22 3.54 6.58
N SER A 168 3.98 4.03 6.59
CA SER A 168 3.60 5.15 7.45
C SER A 168 2.89 4.66 8.71
N THR A 169 3.15 5.33 9.82
CA THR A 169 2.43 5.23 11.09
C THR A 169 2.04 6.63 11.57
N ASP A 170 1.28 6.73 12.64
CA ASP A 170 0.96 7.98 13.33
C ASP A 170 2.21 8.68 13.90
N GLN A 171 3.27 7.93 14.22
CA GLN A 171 4.55 8.43 14.73
C GLN A 171 5.59 8.73 13.63
N GLY A 172 5.29 8.48 12.36
CA GLY A 172 6.17 8.80 11.23
C GLY A 172 6.37 7.64 10.26
N VAL A 173 7.52 7.62 9.57
CA VAL A 173 7.81 6.63 8.52
C VAL A 173 8.83 5.63 9.00
N VAL A 174 8.54 4.35 8.82
CA VAL A 174 9.43 3.22 9.12
C VAL A 174 9.88 2.53 7.83
N LYS A 175 11.10 1.99 7.82
CA LYS A 175 11.67 1.27 6.68
C LYS A 175 11.70 -0.21 6.98
N VAL A 176 10.97 -1.00 6.19
CA VAL A 176 10.81 -2.44 6.40
C VAL A 176 11.37 -3.19 5.21
N PRO A 177 12.23 -4.21 5.39
CA PRO A 177 12.66 -5.08 4.31
C PRO A 177 11.46 -5.66 3.56
N TRP A 178 11.49 -5.66 2.23
CA TRP A 178 10.34 -6.10 1.44
C TRP A 178 9.92 -7.54 1.75
N ALA A 179 10.86 -8.43 2.01
CA ALA A 179 10.56 -9.80 2.43
C ALA A 179 9.69 -9.86 3.70
N GLN A 180 9.78 -8.90 4.62
CA GLN A 180 8.90 -8.83 5.80
C GLN A 180 7.51 -8.25 5.49
N VAL A 181 7.37 -7.52 4.38
CA VAL A 181 6.09 -6.97 3.93
C VAL A 181 5.34 -7.98 3.06
N ALA A 182 6.05 -8.60 2.11
CA ALA A 182 5.52 -9.55 1.16
C ALA A 182 5.18 -10.92 1.79
N ASN A 183 5.86 -11.31 2.87
CA ASN A 183 5.58 -12.57 3.55
C ASN A 183 4.69 -12.33 4.78
N PRO A 184 3.43 -12.77 4.76
CA PRO A 184 2.54 -12.62 5.91
C PRO A 184 2.99 -13.45 7.11
N GLU A 185 2.76 -12.91 8.30
CA GLU A 185 2.89 -13.66 9.55
C GLU A 185 1.56 -14.32 9.91
N PHE A 186 1.61 -15.55 10.41
CA PHE A 186 0.42 -16.31 10.82
C PHE A 186 0.41 -16.55 12.33
N VAL A 187 -0.79 -16.75 12.90
CA VAL A 187 -0.96 -17.14 14.30
C VAL A 187 -0.47 -18.58 14.51
N ASN A 188 -0.83 -19.47 13.58
CA ASN A 188 -0.39 -20.87 13.54
C ASN A 188 0.49 -21.10 12.31
N LYS A 189 1.49 -21.99 12.38
CA LYS A 189 2.31 -22.33 11.20
C LYS A 189 1.43 -22.99 10.12
N PRO A 190 1.50 -22.55 8.85
CA PRO A 190 0.79 -23.19 7.75
C PRO A 190 1.18 -24.67 7.63
N LYS A 191 0.19 -25.56 7.47
CA LYS A 191 0.43 -27.01 7.28
C LYS A 191 1.35 -27.28 6.07
N ALA A 192 1.24 -26.47 5.01
CA ALA A 192 2.08 -26.57 3.82
C ALA A 192 3.58 -26.31 4.09
N MET A 193 3.91 -25.48 5.10
CA MET A 193 5.30 -25.15 5.44
C MET A 193 5.93 -26.14 6.44
N ALA A 194 5.12 -27.05 7.00
CA ALA A 194 5.58 -28.15 7.86
C ALA A 194 6.06 -29.37 7.06
N ALA A 195 5.89 -29.39 5.74
CA ALA A 195 6.25 -30.50 4.86
C ALA A 195 7.61 -30.33 4.14
N ALA A 196 8.31 -29.21 4.33
CA ALA A 196 9.67 -29.06 3.82
C ALA A 196 10.65 -29.79 4.77
N PRO A 197 11.38 -30.82 4.29
CA PRO A 197 12.40 -31.47 5.11
C PRO A 197 13.56 -30.49 5.36
N PRO A 198 14.26 -30.59 6.51
CA PRO A 198 15.49 -29.83 6.69
C PRO A 198 16.51 -30.25 5.63
N SER A 199 17.12 -29.26 4.96
CA SER A 199 18.29 -29.43 4.11
C SER A 199 19.53 -29.79 4.94
#